data_AF-A0A5W7YDS5-F1
#
_entry.id   AF-A0A5W7YDS5-F1
#
_cell.length_a   1.000
_cell.length_b   1.000
_cell.length_c   1.000
_cell.angle_alpha   90.00
_cell.angle_beta   90.00
_cell.angle_gamma   90.00
#
_symmetry.space_group_name_H-M   'P 1'
#
loop_
_entity.id
_entity.type
_entity.pdbx_description
1 polymer ?
#
loop_
_entity_poly.entity_id
_entity_poly.type
_entity_poly.pdbx_seq_one_letter_code
_entity_poly.pdbx_strand_id
1 'polypeptide(L)'
;MNPAYRDRLLEAIASGNADQFAGDLEAMGIEVGEDGELTIKNENKSNRIKYTCSMCETNIWGKPDLNVMCGDCNVAFEVAN
;
A
#
# COMPACT_ATOMS: atom_id res chain seq x y z
N MET A 1 -6.84 1.45 -10.34
CA MET A 1 -8.18 1.74 -9.79
C MET A 1 -9.20 1.15 -10.76
N ASN A 2 -10.08 0.25 -10.32
CA ASN A 2 -11.08 -0.36 -11.20
C ASN A 2 -12.07 0.73 -11.67
N PRO A 3 -12.29 0.93 -12.98
CA PRO A 3 -13.14 2.00 -13.50
C PRO A 3 -14.55 2.02 -12.90
N ALA A 4 -15.14 0.84 -12.69
CA ALA A 4 -16.48 0.69 -12.15
C ALA A 4 -16.62 1.19 -10.69
N TYR A 5 -15.51 1.31 -9.96
CA TYR A 5 -15.50 1.78 -8.58
C TYR A 5 -15.50 3.31 -8.51
N ARG A 6 -14.80 3.99 -9.44
CA ARG A 6 -14.76 5.45 -9.53
C ARG A 6 -16.15 6.03 -9.80
N ASP A 7 -16.88 5.42 -10.73
CA ASP A 7 -18.19 5.94 -11.14
C ASP A 7 -19.22 5.81 -10.01
N ARG A 8 -19.20 4.70 -9.27
CA ARG A 8 -20.05 4.50 -8.08
C ARG A 8 -19.75 5.49 -6.95
N LEU A 9 -18.47 5.82 -6.74
CA LEU A 9 -18.08 6.79 -5.72
C LEU A 9 -18.55 8.21 -6.07
N LEU A 10 -18.46 8.59 -7.34
CA LEU A 10 -18.94 9.89 -7.84
C LEU A 10 -20.46 10.02 -7.73
N GLU A 11 -21.19 8.95 -8.02
CA GLU A 11 -22.65 8.90 -7.91
C GLU A 11 -23.10 8.99 -6.44
N ALA A 12 -22.39 8.33 -5.51
CA ALA A 12 -22.63 8.42 -4.08
C ALA A 12 -22.42 9.84 -3.53
N ILE A 13 -21.32 10.50 -3.91
CA ILE A 13 -21.04 11.91 -3.54
C ILE A 13 -22.13 12.84 -4.09
N ALA A 14 -22.57 12.62 -5.33
CA ALA A 14 -23.62 13.42 -5.95
C ALA A 14 -25.01 13.23 -5.30
N SER A 15 -25.27 12.05 -4.71
CA SER A 15 -26.55 11.73 -4.08
C SER A 15 -26.67 12.16 -2.61
N GLY A 16 -25.58 12.63 -1.98
CA GLY A 16 -25.59 13.09 -0.59
C GLY A 16 -25.78 11.97 0.46
N ASN A 17 -25.79 10.69 0.05
CA ASN A 17 -25.97 9.53 0.93
C ASN A 17 -24.62 8.85 1.24
N ALA A 18 -23.64 9.62 1.73
CA ALA A 18 -22.34 9.07 2.11
C ALA A 18 -22.44 8.02 3.24
N ASP A 19 -23.46 8.14 4.10
CA ASP A 19 -23.68 7.26 5.26
C ASP A 19 -23.96 5.80 4.87
N GLN A 20 -24.52 5.55 3.68
CA GLN A 20 -24.83 4.19 3.21
C GLN A 20 -23.58 3.42 2.77
N PHE A 21 -22.46 4.11 2.59
CA PHE A 21 -21.21 3.54 2.10
C PHE A 21 -20.12 3.46 3.19
N ALA A 22 -20.45 3.73 4.46
CA ALA A 22 -19.49 3.65 5.56
C ALA A 22 -18.75 2.30 5.60
N GLY A 23 -19.47 1.19 5.40
CA GLY A 23 -18.86 -0.15 5.33
C GLY A 23 -18.01 -0.38 4.09
N ASP A 24 -18.37 0.23 2.95
CA ASP A 24 -17.60 0.14 1.71
C ASP A 24 -16.33 0.99 1.76
N LEU A 25 -16.38 2.15 2.44
CA LEU A 25 -15.24 3.03 2.71
C LEU A 25 -14.23 2.36 3.65
N GLU A 26 -14.72 1.66 4.68
CA GLU A 26 -13.88 0.88 5.58
C GLU A 26 -13.19 -0.30 4.85
N ALA A 27 -13.93 -1.03 4.00
CA ALA A 27 -13.37 -2.10 3.17
C ALA A 27 -12.28 -1.61 2.20
N MET A 28 -12.33 -0.33 1.83
CA MET A 28 -11.36 0.37 1.00
C MET A 28 -10.16 0.94 1.78
N GLY A 29 -10.15 0.81 3.11
CA GLY A 29 -9.13 1.39 3.97
C GLY A 29 -9.19 2.92 4.03
N ILE A 30 -10.39 3.49 3.91
CA ILE A 30 -10.63 4.94 3.98
C ILE A 30 -11.37 5.22 5.28
N GLU A 31 -10.77 6.04 6.14
CA GLU A 31 -11.40 6.54 7.37
C GLU A 31 -12.02 7.91 7.12
N VAL A 32 -13.22 8.13 7.67
CA VAL A 32 -13.90 9.42 7.64
C VAL A 32 -13.75 10.06 9.01
N GLY A 33 -13.08 11.22 9.08
CA GLY A 33 -12.96 12.04 10.28
C GLY A 33 -14.29 12.72 10.65
N GLU A 34 -14.37 13.24 11.88
CA GLU A 34 -15.58 13.90 12.42
C GLU A 34 -16.03 15.15 11.62
N ASP A 35 -15.15 15.74 10.83
CA ASP A 35 -15.41 16.90 9.95
C ASP A 35 -15.59 16.53 8.47
N GLY A 36 -15.63 15.23 8.15
CA GLY A 36 -15.70 14.72 6.79
C GLY A 36 -14.34 14.60 6.09
N GLU A 37 -13.22 14.74 6.80
CA GLU A 37 -11.88 14.49 6.25
C GLU A 37 -11.68 13.00 5.92
N LEU A 38 -11.32 12.69 4.67
CA LEU A 38 -11.09 11.32 4.21
C LEU A 38 -9.60 10.95 4.29
N THR A 39 -9.25 10.02 5.18
CA THR A 39 -7.88 9.53 5.36
C THR A 39 -7.72 8.14 4.75
N ILE A 40 -6.81 7.99 3.78
CA ILE A 40 -6.49 6.68 3.19
C ILE A 40 -5.46 5.98 4.07
N LYS A 41 -5.88 4.96 4.83
CA LYS A 41 -4.98 4.01 5.49
C LYS A 41 -4.35 3.11 4.44
N ASN A 42 -3.28 3.62 3.82
CA ASN A 42 -2.40 2.79 3.01
C ASN A 42 -1.45 2.01 3.92
N GLU A 43 -2.01 1.16 4.78
CA GLU A 43 -1.21 0.19 5.52
C GLU A 43 -0.61 -0.74 4.49
N ASN A 44 0.72 -0.73 4.39
CA ASN A 44 1.44 -1.62 3.51
C ASN A 44 1.25 -3.06 3.99
N LYS A 45 0.21 -3.74 3.49
CA LYS A 45 -0.11 -5.16 3.80
C LYS A 45 0.98 -6.12 3.33
N SER A 46 1.97 -5.62 2.59
CA SER A 46 3.12 -6.40 2.19
C SER A 46 4.00 -6.65 3.41
N ASN A 47 3.95 -7.87 3.95
CA ASN A 47 4.94 -8.40 4.91
C ASN A 47 6.33 -8.60 4.26
N ARG A 48 6.69 -7.79 3.26
CA ARG A 48 7.97 -7.83 2.59
C ARG A 48 8.81 -6.66 3.03
N ILE A 49 10.03 -6.93 3.46
CA ILE A 49 11.02 -5.91 3.77
C ILE A 49 11.93 -5.70 2.57
N LYS A 50 12.49 -4.50 2.50
CA LYS A 50 13.41 -4.10 1.44
C LYS A 50 14.83 -4.55 1.81
N TYR A 51 15.54 -5.09 0.84
CA TYR A 51 16.97 -5.35 0.92
C TYR A 51 17.71 -4.62 -0.20
N THR A 52 18.94 -4.19 0.07
CA THR A 52 19.79 -3.44 -0.85
C THR A 52 21.17 -4.09 -0.95
N CYS A 53 21.70 -4.22 -2.17
CA CYS A 53 23.08 -4.63 -2.40
C CYS A 53 24.00 -3.43 -2.10
N SER A 54 25.00 -3.62 -1.23
CA SER A 54 25.93 -2.57 -0.80
C SER A 54 26.90 -2.10 -1.90
N MET A 55 26.99 -2.82 -3.01
CA MET A 55 27.94 -2.54 -4.10
C MET A 55 27.29 -1.88 -5.32
N CYS A 56 26.11 -2.37 -5.74
CA CYS A 56 25.42 -1.90 -6.95
C CYS A 56 24.08 -1.20 -6.66
N GLU A 57 23.72 -1.03 -5.39
CA GLU A 57 22.51 -0.34 -4.94
C GLU A 57 21.18 -0.93 -5.45
N THR A 58 21.25 -2.14 -6.03
CA THR A 58 20.07 -2.89 -6.46
C THR A 58 19.19 -3.21 -5.26
N ASN A 59 17.87 -3.11 -5.44
CA ASN A 59 16.88 -3.31 -4.39
C ASN A 59 16.00 -4.53 -4.69
N ILE A 60 15.71 -5.34 -3.66
CA ILE A 60 14.77 -6.46 -3.71
C ILE A 60 13.81 -6.40 -2.52
N TRP A 61 12.62 -7.01 -2.64
CA TRP A 61 11.63 -7.10 -1.55
C TRP A 61 11.29 -8.56 -1.27
N GLY A 62 11.51 -8.99 -0.04
CA GLY A 62 11.36 -10.39 0.37
C GLY A 62 10.76 -10.52 1.76
N LYS A 63 10.46 -11.76 2.18
CA LYS A 63 10.06 -12.03 3.58
C LYS A 63 11.18 -11.58 4.54
N PRO A 64 10.86 -11.28 5.81
CA PRO A 64 11.87 -11.09 6.85
C PRO A 64 12.86 -12.26 6.90
N ASP A 65 14.10 -11.97 7.29
CA ASP A 65 15.20 -12.95 7.45
C ASP A 65 15.59 -13.71 6.17
N LEU A 66 15.17 -13.24 4.99
CA LEU A 66 15.61 -13.77 3.71
C LEU A 66 17.11 -13.50 3.50
N ASN A 67 17.86 -14.54 3.17
CA ASN A 67 19.26 -14.46 2.82
C ASN A 67 19.41 -14.56 1.29
N VAL A 68 19.86 -13.48 0.65
CA VAL A 68 19.97 -13.38 -0.81
C VAL A 68 21.36 -12.88 -1.19
N MET A 69 21.95 -13.50 -2.21
CA MET A 69 23.22 -13.07 -2.81
C MET A 69 22.97 -12.27 -4.09
N CYS A 70 23.72 -11.20 -4.28
CA CYS A 70 23.80 -10.47 -5.54
C CYS A 70 24.67 -11.26 -6.52
N GLY A 71 24.10 -11.68 -7.65
CA GLY A 71 24.82 -12.44 -8.68
C GLY A 71 25.93 -11.65 -9.36
N ASP A 72 25.77 -10.32 -9.48
CA ASP A 72 26.74 -9.46 -10.17
C ASP A 72 27.92 -9.06 -9.26
N CYS A 73 27.62 -8.74 -8.00
CA CYS A 73 28.63 -8.28 -7.04
C CYS A 73 29.17 -9.39 -6.16
N ASN A 74 28.51 -10.56 -6.15
CA ASN A 74 28.84 -11.71 -5.32
C ASN A 74 28.91 -11.39 -3.81
N VAL A 75 28.06 -10.46 -3.35
CA VAL A 75 27.89 -10.06 -1.94
C VAL A 75 26.45 -10.33 -1.49
N ALA A 76 26.24 -10.50 -0.20
CA ALA A 76 24.90 -10.62 0.36
C ALA A 76 24.16 -9.28 0.29
N PHE A 77 22.86 -9.33 0.02
CA PHE A 77 21.98 -8.19 0.21
C PHE A 77 21.79 -7.89 1.71
N GLU A 78 21.72 -6.62 2.06
CA GLU A 78 21.53 -6.14 3.44
C GLU A 78 20.13 -5.54 3.59
N VAL A 79 19.55 -5.59 4.79
CA VAL A 79 18.24 -4.96 5.05
C VAL A 79 18.39 -3.45 4.94
N ALA A 80 17.58 -2.83 4.08
CA ALA A 80 17.54 -1.38 3.95
C ALA A 80 16.70 -0.81 5.11
N ASN A 81 17.37 -0.13 6.05
CA ASN A 81 16.71 0.62 7.12
C ASN A 81 16.01 1.88 6.58
#